data_AF-A0A9D3UPI6-F1
#
_entry.id   AF-A0A9D3UPI6-F1
#
_cell.length_a   1.000
_cell.length_b   1.000
_cell.length_c   1.000
_cell.angle_alpha   90.00
_cell.angle_beta   90.00
_cell.angle_gamma   90.00
#
_symmetry.space_group_name_H-M   'P 1'
#
loop_
_entity.id
_entity.type
_entity.pdbx_description
1 polymer ?
#
loop_
_entity_poly.entity_id
_entity_poly.type
_entity_poly.pdbx_seq_one_letter_code
_entity_poly.pdbx_strand_id
1 'polypeptide(L)'
;MEEFPRLKSVIQQVFDPADVDTALEYLWKSRGIQRTKELAIKHANLVAAAIDSLPESSNIDVTKSRQALINITRILITRNK
;
A
#
# COMPACT_ATOMS: atom_id res chain seq x y z
N MET A 1 10.52 -0.01 8.87
CA MET A 1 10.60 -0.10 10.34
C MET A 1 12.05 0.14 10.80
N GLU A 2 12.64 1.30 10.48
CA GLU A 2 14.07 1.56 10.72
C GLU A 2 14.34 2.87 11.47
N GLU A 3 13.35 3.76 11.64
CA GLU A 3 13.59 5.09 12.21
C GLU A 3 13.49 5.15 13.74
N PHE A 4 12.75 4.23 14.37
CA PHE A 4 12.55 4.24 15.83
C PHE A 4 12.53 2.81 16.39
N PRO A 5 13.69 2.27 16.83
CA PRO A 5 13.77 0.92 17.40
C PRO A 5 12.89 0.72 18.64
N ARG A 6 12.67 1.80 19.42
CA ARG A 6 11.82 1.83 20.62
C ARG A 6 10.32 1.67 20.31
N LEU A 7 9.90 1.88 19.06
CA LEU A 7 8.51 1.68 18.66
C LEU A 7 8.12 0.19 18.73
N LYS A 8 9.09 -0.72 18.54
CA LYS A 8 8.84 -2.16 18.60
C LYS A 8 8.46 -2.62 20.01
N SER A 9 9.12 -2.09 21.05
CA SER A 9 8.82 -2.41 22.44
C SER A 9 7.49 -1.81 22.90
N VAL A 10 7.16 -0.58 22.44
CA VAL A 10 5.86 0.05 22.70
C VAL A 10 4.76 -0.77 22.02
N ILE A 11 4.88 -1.10 20.73
CA ILE A 11 3.89 -1.93 20.00
C ILE A 11 3.69 -3.32 20.64
N GLN A 12 4.74 -3.92 21.21
CA GLN A 12 4.61 -5.19 21.92
C GLN A 12 3.85 -5.08 23.26
N GLN A 13 3.74 -3.87 23.83
CA GLN A 13 2.93 -3.56 25.01
C GLN A 13 1.55 -2.94 24.67
N VAL A 14 1.27 -2.61 23.40
CA VAL A 14 0.03 -1.96 22.88
C VAL A 14 -1.19 -2.90 22.93
N PHE A 15 -1.57 -3.29 24.13
CA PHE A 15 -2.93 -3.73 24.46
C PHE A 15 -3.52 -2.92 25.62
N ASP A 16 -2.86 -1.84 26.07
CA ASP A 16 -3.42 -0.87 26.99
C ASP A 16 -3.90 0.39 26.22
N PRO A 17 -5.19 0.79 26.33
CA PRO A 17 -5.73 1.98 25.68
C PRO A 17 -4.95 3.29 25.93
N ALA A 18 -4.19 3.36 27.02
CA ALA A 18 -3.36 4.52 27.37
C ALA A 18 -2.17 4.75 26.41
N ASP A 19 -1.74 3.73 25.67
CA ASP A 19 -0.57 3.80 24.77
C ASP A 19 -0.92 4.22 23.33
N VAL A 20 -2.21 4.40 23.02
CA VAL A 20 -2.68 4.77 21.67
C VAL A 20 -2.18 6.14 21.25
N ASP A 21 -2.26 7.14 22.13
CA ASP A 21 -1.81 8.51 21.84
C ASP A 21 -0.30 8.57 21.60
N THR A 22 0.47 7.80 22.38
CA THR A 22 1.92 7.67 22.22
C THR A 22 2.27 7.01 20.88
N ALA A 23 1.56 5.94 20.51
CA ALA A 23 1.74 5.27 19.23
C ALA A 23 1.41 6.19 18.03
N LEU A 24 0.36 7.00 18.14
CA LEU A 24 0.01 8.01 17.14
C LEU A 24 1.10 9.09 17.04
N GLU A 25 1.61 9.60 18.16
CA GLU A 25 2.69 10.60 18.17
C GLU A 25 3.94 10.10 17.44
N TYR A 26 4.35 8.85 17.69
CA TYR A 26 5.45 8.23 16.96
C TYR A 26 5.12 8.00 15.47
N LEU A 27 3.88 7.63 15.15
CA LEU A 27 3.45 7.47 13.76
C LEU A 27 3.54 8.80 13.00
N TRP A 28 3.08 9.90 13.60
CA TRP A 28 3.15 11.25 13.02
C TRP A 28 4.58 11.78 12.89
N LYS A 29 5.47 11.47 13.85
CA LYS A 29 6.91 11.79 13.76
C LYS A 29 7.65 10.94 12.73
N SER A 30 7.13 9.75 12.42
CA SER A 30 7.71 8.86 11.42
C SER A 30 7.23 9.20 10.00
N ARG A 31 7.97 8.73 8.99
CA ARG A 31 7.46 8.71 7.60
C ARG A 31 6.67 7.43 7.27
N GLY A 32 6.14 6.72 8.27
CA GLY A 32 5.52 5.40 8.12
C GLY A 32 4.34 5.38 7.15
N ILE A 33 3.43 6.36 7.26
CA ILE A 33 2.26 6.50 6.38
C ILE A 33 2.71 6.74 4.94
N GLN A 34 3.65 7.67 4.74
CA GLN A 34 4.15 8.00 3.41
C GLN A 34 4.89 6.83 2.77
N ARG A 35 5.80 6.17 3.50
CA ARG A 35 6.53 5.00 3.01
C ARG A 35 5.60 3.84 2.63
N THR A 36 4.53 3.63 3.40
CA THR A 36 3.53 2.60 3.10
C THR A 36 2.77 2.93 1.81
N LYS A 37 2.40 4.20 1.60
CA LYS A 37 1.79 4.66 0.34
C LYS A 37 2.73 4.49 -0.86
N GLU A 38 4.00 4.88 -0.71
CA GLU A 38 5.02 4.72 -1.75
C GLU A 38 5.23 3.25 -2.12
N LEU A 39 5.26 2.36 -1.12
CA LEU A 39 5.37 0.91 -1.34
C LEU A 39 4.13 0.35 -2.06
N ALA A 40 2.92 0.80 -1.67
CA ALA A 40 1.69 0.41 -2.36
C ALA A 40 1.69 0.85 -3.84
N ILE A 41 2.12 2.09 -4.11
CA ILE A 41 2.28 2.61 -5.49
C ILE A 41 3.28 1.76 -6.28
N LYS A 42 4.43 1.42 -5.67
CA LYS A 42 5.45 0.57 -6.31
C LYS A 42 4.86 -0.77 -6.75
N HIS A 43 4.11 -1.44 -5.87
CA HIS A 43 3.49 -2.73 -6.20
C HIS A 43 2.39 -2.59 -7.26
N ALA A 44 1.55 -1.57 -7.18
CA ALA A 44 0.53 -1.29 -8.20
C ALA A 44 1.14 -1.07 -9.60
N ASN A 45 2.27 -0.35 -9.68
CA ASN A 45 3.00 -0.14 -10.92
C ASN A 45 3.57 -1.45 -11.48
N LEU A 46 4.10 -2.32 -10.63
CA LEU A 46 4.59 -3.64 -11.04
C LEU A 46 3.47 -4.52 -11.61
N VAL A 47 2.29 -4.50 -10.99
CA VAL A 47 1.12 -5.23 -11.49
C VAL A 47 0.66 -4.68 -12.84
N ALA A 48 0.59 -3.35 -13.00
CA ALA A 48 0.24 -2.74 -14.28
C ALA A 48 1.23 -3.13 -15.39
N ALA A 49 2.54 -3.02 -15.11
CA ALA A 49 3.58 -3.43 -16.05
C ALA A 49 3.51 -4.92 -16.42
N ALA A 50 3.17 -5.79 -15.45
CA ALA A 50 3.00 -7.23 -15.72
C ALA A 50 1.80 -7.49 -16.66
N ILE A 51 0.70 -6.75 -16.49
CA ILE A 51 -0.47 -6.86 -17.38
C ILE A 51 -0.14 -6.36 -18.79
N ASP A 52 0.59 -5.25 -18.90
CA ASP A 52 1.02 -4.68 -20.18
C ASP A 52 2.02 -5.59 -20.91
N SER A 53 2.79 -6.40 -20.18
CA SER A 53 3.74 -7.36 -20.77
C SER A 53 3.08 -8.62 -21.36
N LEU A 54 1.77 -8.82 -21.16
CA LEU A 54 1.06 -9.97 -21.70
C LEU A 54 0.99 -9.89 -23.23
N PRO A 55 1.11 -11.04 -23.96
CA PRO A 55 1.02 -11.06 -25.41
C PRO A 55 -0.23 -10.34 -25.94
N GLU A 56 -0.10 -9.64 -27.05
CA GLU A 56 -1.22 -8.94 -27.68
C GLU A 56 -2.34 -9.93 -28.03
N SER A 57 -3.58 -9.52 -27.80
CA SER A 57 -4.76 -10.35 -28.01
C SER A 57 -5.78 -9.58 -28.84
N SER A 58 -6.27 -10.17 -29.92
CA SER A 58 -7.36 -9.63 -30.73
C SER A 58 -8.74 -9.82 -30.08
N ASN A 59 -8.83 -10.60 -29.00
CA ASN A 59 -10.07 -10.80 -28.26
C ASN A 59 -10.41 -9.56 -27.42
N ILE A 60 -11.54 -8.93 -27.74
CA ILE A 60 -12.04 -7.72 -27.08
C ILE A 60 -12.28 -7.93 -25.58
N ASP A 61 -12.76 -9.10 -25.17
CA ASP A 61 -13.03 -9.39 -23.75
C ASP A 61 -11.73 -9.50 -22.96
N VAL A 62 -10.69 -10.09 -23.56
CA VAL A 62 -9.34 -10.13 -22.95
C VAL A 62 -8.80 -8.72 -22.75
N THR A 63 -8.94 -7.84 -23.75
CA THR A 63 -8.49 -6.44 -23.65
C THR A 63 -9.28 -5.67 -22.59
N LYS A 64 -10.61 -5.86 -22.52
CA LYS A 64 -11.45 -5.26 -21.46
C LYS A 64 -11.05 -5.73 -20.07
N SER A 65 -10.81 -7.03 -19.89
CA SER A 65 -10.37 -7.60 -18.62
C SER A 65 -9.01 -7.05 -18.19
N ARG A 66 -8.05 -6.93 -19.11
CA ARG A 66 -6.74 -6.31 -18.82
C ARG A 66 -6.89 -4.86 -18.37
N GLN A 67 -7.70 -4.08 -19.07
CA GLN A 67 -7.97 -2.69 -18.69
C GLN A 67 -8.64 -2.60 -17.31
N ALA A 68 -9.56 -3.52 -16.99
CA ALA A 68 -10.20 -3.58 -15.67
C ALA A 68 -9.18 -3.87 -14.57
N LEU A 69 -8.26 -4.81 -14.78
CA LEU A 69 -7.20 -5.13 -13.82
C LEU A 69 -6.26 -3.95 -13.57
N ILE A 70 -5.88 -3.20 -14.62
CA ILE A 70 -5.11 -1.95 -14.49
C ILE A 70 -5.91 -0.88 -13.72
N ASN A 71 -7.22 -0.79 -13.95
CA ASN A 71 -8.04 0.17 -13.23
C ASN A 71 -8.15 -0.17 -11.73
N ILE A 72 -8.19 -1.46 -11.38
CA ILE A 72 -8.22 -1.92 -9.98
C ILE A 72 -6.95 -1.49 -9.23
N THR A 73 -5.76 -1.53 -9.85
CA THR A 73 -4.53 -1.10 -9.17
C THR A 73 -4.54 0.38 -8.83
N ARG A 74 -5.15 1.22 -9.68
CA ARG A 74 -5.34 2.66 -9.40
C ARG A 74 -6.32 2.89 -8.25
N ILE A 75 -7.42 2.13 -8.22
CA ILE A 75 -8.42 2.21 -7.15
C ILE A 75 -7.80 1.85 -5.80
N LEU A 76 -6.95 0.82 -5.75
CA LEU A 76 -6.30 0.39 -4.50
C LEU A 76 -5.42 1.48 -3.87
N ILE A 77 -4.81 2.35 -4.68
CA ILE A 77 -3.97 3.45 -4.18
C ILE A 77 -4.84 4.62 -3.67
N THR A 78 -5.96 4.90 -4.33
CA THR A 78 -6.77 6.11 -4.08
C THR A 78 -7.94 5.88 -3.13
N ARG A 79 -8.28 4.63 -2.83
CA ARG A 79 -9.38 4.24 -1.95
C ARG A 79 -9.15 4.80 -0.53
N ASN A 80 -10.20 5.40 0.03
CA ASN A 80 -10.18 6.06 1.35
C ASN A 80 -11.21 5.50 2.35
N LYS A 81 -11.82 4.34 2.05
CA LYS A 81 -12.87 3.70 2.84
C LYS A 81 -12.66 2.20 2.94
#